data_AF-A0A4R2PKE0-F1
#
_entry.id   AF-A0A4R2PKE0-F1
#
_cell.length_a   1.000
_cell.length_b   1.000
_cell.length_c   1.000
_cell.angle_alpha   90.00
_cell.angle_beta   90.00
_cell.angle_gamma   90.00
#
_symmetry.space_group_name_H-M   'P 1'
#
loop_
_entity.id
_entity.type
_entity.pdbx_description
1 polymer ?
#
loop_
_entity_poly.entity_id
_entity_poly.type
_entity_poly.pdbx_seq_one_letter_code
_entity_poly.pdbx_strand_id
1 'polypeptide(L)'
;MNVATLPPVRGRLTAGAALAPLVWFKSGGAAEWLFEPADADDLAAFLAALDARVPVLPLGLGSNLIVRDGGVPGVTIRLGKAFARVEPIGDSRLRCGGGASGILVSSTARDAGVAGVEFLRSIPGTVGGFVRMNGGAYGRETADVLVEAEVVLRDGTRRTLSRNALGYSYRHSALPDGAMVVGATFRGVPGEPAAIQAEMDRIAAAREASQPLRSRTGGSTFKNPPGAKAWELVDAAGCRGLRRGDAQVSEKHTNFLLNLGAASSAEIEALGEDVRARVKAASGVELEWEIQRVGVQLDPVRHGEEFRRLHVAVLMGGWSAEREVSLNSGAGVAEALESLGHRVTRVDLTPSVAADLAAAAPDLVFNALHGTPGEDGSVQGLLELMGLRYTHSGLATSVIAIDKVLTKQVLVPAGVPMPGGRIVRSADVYEADPLPRPYVLKPVNEGSSVGVAIVTAGGNYGSPIGRDTAGPWQEFDELLAEPYVRGRELTTAVLDGADGARALGVTELRPKSGWYDYNAKYTDGMTEHLFPAPVPDEIAEACRDLALQAHRVLGCRGCSRSDFRWDDERGVDGLFLLEVNTQPGMTALSLVPEQARHTGMSYAALVQAIVDAAMRAPAPKAAARAKDTPR
;
A
#
# COMPACT_ATOMS: atom_id res chain seq x y z
N MET A 1 -4.87 0.85 -23.27
CA MET A 1 -3.92 0.60 -24.39
C MET A 1 -4.40 -0.63 -25.15
N ASN A 2 -4.00 -0.82 -26.41
CA ASN A 2 -4.33 -2.03 -27.17
C ASN A 2 -3.83 -3.26 -26.41
N VAL A 3 -4.73 -4.19 -26.06
CA VAL A 3 -4.38 -5.50 -25.48
C VAL A 3 -3.29 -6.10 -26.38
N ALA A 4 -2.10 -6.32 -25.84
CA ALA A 4 -1.07 -7.04 -26.58
C ALA A 4 -1.66 -8.40 -26.96
N THR A 5 -1.89 -8.62 -28.25
CA THR A 5 -2.38 -9.91 -28.76
C THR A 5 -1.36 -10.97 -28.36
N LEU A 6 -1.74 -11.86 -27.44
CA LEU A 6 -0.88 -12.96 -27.03
C LEU A 6 -0.59 -13.89 -28.21
N PRO A 7 0.59 -14.52 -28.25
CA PRO A 7 0.91 -15.46 -29.31
C PRO A 7 -0.08 -16.63 -29.37
N PRO A 8 -0.35 -17.19 -30.56
CA PRO A 8 -1.15 -18.40 -30.68
C PRO A 8 -0.47 -19.58 -29.98
N VAL A 9 -1.27 -20.48 -29.41
CA VAL A 9 -0.81 -21.67 -28.69
C VAL A 9 -1.51 -22.94 -29.18
N ARG A 10 -0.86 -24.09 -29.06
CA ARG A 10 -1.51 -25.42 -29.23
C ARG A 10 -2.13 -25.92 -27.93
N GLY A 11 -1.54 -25.54 -26.80
CA GLY A 11 -2.07 -25.79 -25.47
C GLY A 11 -3.28 -24.91 -25.17
N ARG A 12 -3.54 -24.68 -23.88
CA ARG A 12 -4.69 -23.89 -23.44
C ARG A 12 -4.24 -22.58 -22.84
N LEU A 13 -4.84 -21.48 -23.29
CA LEU A 13 -4.64 -20.14 -22.75
C LEU A 13 -5.97 -19.64 -22.17
N THR A 14 -6.00 -19.33 -20.88
CA THR A 14 -7.22 -18.95 -20.16
C THR A 14 -7.04 -17.57 -19.53
N ALA A 15 -7.84 -16.59 -19.95
CA ALA A 15 -7.86 -15.26 -19.32
C ALA A 15 -8.51 -15.30 -17.94
N GLY A 16 -8.00 -14.52 -16.97
CA GLY A 16 -8.64 -14.35 -15.66
C GLY A 16 -8.77 -15.66 -14.86
N ALA A 17 -7.87 -16.61 -15.06
CA ALA A 17 -7.96 -17.92 -14.43
C ALA A 17 -7.72 -17.85 -12.92
N ALA A 18 -8.67 -18.34 -12.12
CA ALA A 18 -8.53 -18.37 -10.66
C ALA A 18 -7.33 -19.23 -10.23
N LEU A 19 -6.40 -18.64 -9.47
CA LEU A 19 -5.20 -19.36 -8.99
C LEU A 19 -5.41 -20.03 -7.63
N ALA A 20 -6.34 -19.55 -6.80
CA ALA A 20 -6.63 -20.14 -5.49
C ALA A 20 -6.84 -21.67 -5.55
N PRO A 21 -7.61 -22.25 -6.49
CA PRO A 21 -7.77 -23.71 -6.58
C PRO A 21 -6.46 -24.46 -6.91
N LEU A 22 -5.48 -23.77 -7.50
CA LEU A 22 -4.23 -24.33 -8.02
C LEU A 22 -3.06 -24.26 -7.03
N VAL A 23 -3.20 -23.50 -5.94
CA VAL A 23 -2.18 -23.37 -4.88
C VAL A 23 -2.61 -24.07 -3.59
N TRP A 24 -1.69 -24.24 -2.64
CA TRP A 24 -1.95 -25.04 -1.43
C TRP A 24 -2.71 -24.28 -0.34
N PHE A 25 -2.48 -22.97 -0.20
CA PHE A 25 -3.24 -22.14 0.73
C PHE A 25 -4.71 -21.96 0.34
N LYS A 26 -5.09 -22.27 -0.91
CA LYS A 26 -6.44 -22.04 -1.45
C LYS A 26 -6.91 -20.58 -1.32
N SER A 27 -5.98 -19.64 -1.47
CA SER A 27 -6.21 -18.19 -1.44
C SER A 27 -5.47 -17.51 -2.60
N GLY A 28 -5.82 -16.26 -2.89
CA GLY A 28 -5.19 -15.43 -3.92
C GLY A 28 -6.06 -15.14 -5.14
N GLY A 29 -5.68 -14.08 -5.86
CA GLY A 29 -6.40 -13.58 -7.03
C GLY A 29 -6.22 -14.43 -8.29
N ALA A 30 -6.73 -13.92 -9.41
CA ALA A 30 -6.63 -14.58 -10.71
C ALA A 30 -5.28 -14.30 -11.41
N ALA A 31 -4.84 -15.21 -12.27
CA ALA A 31 -3.85 -14.86 -13.28
C ALA A 31 -4.51 -13.98 -14.34
N GLU A 32 -3.79 -12.97 -14.84
CA GLU A 32 -4.21 -12.24 -16.04
C GLU A 32 -4.39 -13.24 -17.20
N TRP A 33 -3.38 -14.10 -17.39
CA TRP A 33 -3.46 -15.27 -18.26
C TRP A 33 -2.85 -16.52 -17.61
N LEU A 34 -3.51 -17.66 -17.75
CA LEU A 34 -2.97 -18.98 -17.44
C LEU A 34 -2.70 -19.74 -18.73
N PHE A 35 -1.45 -20.11 -18.96
CA PHE A 35 -1.02 -20.94 -20.08
C PHE A 35 -0.67 -22.35 -19.60
N GLU A 36 -1.31 -23.35 -20.22
CA GLU A 36 -1.01 -24.76 -20.05
C GLU A 36 -0.50 -25.31 -21.40
N PRO A 37 0.82 -25.37 -21.61
CA PRO A 37 1.39 -25.79 -22.89
C PRO A 37 1.06 -27.24 -23.20
N ALA A 38 0.89 -27.53 -24.50
CA ALA A 38 0.69 -28.90 -24.98
C ALA A 38 1.94 -29.77 -24.77
N ASP A 39 3.13 -29.19 -24.99
CA ASP A 39 4.45 -29.81 -24.84
C ASP A 39 5.56 -28.74 -24.80
N ALA A 40 6.82 -29.17 -24.76
CA ALA A 40 7.98 -28.26 -24.65
C ALA A 40 8.16 -27.34 -25.87
N ASP A 41 7.74 -27.76 -27.07
CA ASP A 41 7.86 -26.95 -28.28
C ASP A 41 6.77 -25.87 -28.32
N ASP A 42 5.57 -26.17 -27.84
CA ASP A 42 4.50 -25.18 -27.64
C ASP A 42 4.95 -24.09 -26.66
N LEU A 43 5.56 -24.49 -25.54
CA LEU A 43 6.09 -23.57 -24.54
C LEU A 43 7.21 -22.69 -25.12
N ALA A 44 8.16 -23.29 -25.83
CA ALA A 44 9.29 -22.58 -26.42
C ALA A 44 8.82 -21.57 -27.48
N ALA A 45 7.93 -21.97 -28.39
CA ALA A 45 7.39 -21.10 -29.42
C ALA A 45 6.59 -19.93 -28.81
N PHE A 46 5.77 -20.20 -27.80
CA PHE A 46 5.02 -19.15 -27.09
C PHE A 46 5.96 -18.15 -26.42
N LEU A 47 6.96 -18.61 -25.66
CA LEU A 47 7.89 -17.73 -24.96
C LEU A 47 8.76 -16.90 -25.92
N ALA A 48 9.18 -17.48 -27.05
CA ALA A 48 9.92 -16.77 -28.09
C ALA A 48 9.10 -15.65 -28.75
N ALA A 49 7.80 -15.87 -28.94
CA ALA A 49 6.89 -14.89 -29.54
C ALA A 49 6.30 -13.90 -28.53
N LEU A 50 6.35 -14.20 -27.23
CA LEU A 50 5.78 -13.36 -26.18
C LEU A 50 6.68 -12.15 -25.92
N ASP A 51 6.10 -10.95 -26.08
CA ASP A 51 6.74 -9.67 -25.78
C ASP A 51 7.52 -9.76 -24.45
N ALA A 52 8.82 -9.44 -24.49
CA ALA A 52 9.72 -9.58 -23.35
C ALA A 52 9.29 -8.77 -22.11
N ARG A 53 8.45 -7.74 -22.30
CA ARG A 53 7.89 -6.92 -21.21
C ARG A 53 6.77 -7.61 -20.44
N VAL A 54 6.14 -8.64 -21.01
CA VAL A 54 5.07 -9.39 -20.32
C VAL A 54 5.73 -10.31 -19.29
N PRO A 55 5.43 -10.15 -17.99
CA PRO A 55 6.00 -11.01 -16.94
C PRO A 55 5.48 -12.44 -17.05
N VAL A 56 6.32 -13.41 -16.67
CA VAL A 56 6.01 -14.84 -16.70
C VAL A 56 6.21 -15.43 -15.31
N LEU A 57 5.18 -16.11 -14.79
CA LEU A 57 5.24 -16.84 -13.52
C LEU A 57 5.15 -18.35 -13.76
N PRO A 58 6.24 -19.11 -13.53
CA PRO A 58 6.18 -20.57 -13.44
C PRO A 58 5.33 -21.04 -12.25
N LEU A 59 4.31 -21.85 -12.49
CA LEU A 59 3.46 -22.43 -11.45
C LEU A 59 3.51 -23.96 -11.47
N GLY A 60 4.04 -24.53 -10.39
CA GLY A 60 3.97 -25.97 -10.09
C GLY A 60 2.66 -26.36 -9.40
N LEU A 61 2.76 -27.02 -8.24
CA LEU A 61 1.59 -27.28 -7.38
C LEU A 61 1.26 -26.13 -6.42
N GLY A 62 2.04 -25.04 -6.41
CA GLY A 62 1.81 -23.91 -5.51
C GLY A 62 1.96 -24.23 -4.02
N SER A 63 2.87 -25.16 -3.68
CA SER A 63 3.14 -25.58 -2.30
C SER A 63 4.06 -24.63 -1.52
N ASN A 64 4.84 -23.80 -2.21
CA ASN A 64 5.73 -22.80 -1.60
C ASN A 64 5.38 -21.38 -2.04
N LEU A 65 4.09 -21.09 -2.23
CA LEU A 65 3.60 -19.86 -2.84
C LEU A 65 2.38 -19.31 -2.09
N ILE A 66 2.41 -18.01 -1.79
CA ILE A 66 1.24 -17.19 -1.53
C ILE A 66 1.01 -16.32 -2.77
N VAL A 67 -0.15 -16.49 -3.40
CA VAL A 67 -0.60 -15.62 -4.50
C VAL A 67 -1.41 -14.51 -3.87
N ARG A 68 -1.02 -13.25 -4.06
CA ARG A 68 -1.74 -12.11 -3.50
C ARG A 68 -3.11 -11.93 -4.12
N ASP A 69 -4.00 -11.30 -3.37
CA ASP A 69 -5.42 -11.19 -3.73
C ASP A 69 -5.66 -10.35 -5.00
N GLY A 70 -4.71 -9.51 -5.40
CA GLY A 70 -4.77 -8.69 -6.64
C GLY A 70 -4.45 -9.47 -7.91
N GLY A 71 -4.12 -10.74 -7.77
CA GLY A 71 -3.81 -11.60 -8.91
C GLY A 71 -2.39 -11.43 -9.42
N VAL A 72 -2.10 -12.09 -10.53
CA VAL A 72 -0.76 -12.16 -11.14
C VAL A 72 -0.80 -11.57 -12.55
N PRO A 73 -0.09 -10.45 -12.82
CA PRO A 73 -0.06 -9.85 -14.14
C PRO A 73 0.76 -10.71 -15.12
N GLY A 74 0.52 -10.53 -16.41
CA GLY A 74 1.16 -11.28 -17.49
C GLY A 74 0.69 -12.73 -17.59
N VAL A 75 1.63 -13.66 -17.74
CA VAL A 75 1.31 -15.08 -18.03
C VAL A 75 1.83 -15.99 -16.93
N THR A 76 0.90 -16.63 -16.22
CA THR A 76 1.20 -17.76 -15.34
C THR A 76 1.25 -19.04 -16.18
N ILE A 77 2.35 -19.79 -16.11
CA ILE A 77 2.55 -21.01 -16.91
C ILE A 77 2.52 -22.23 -16.01
N ARG A 78 1.63 -23.18 -16.29
CA ARG A 78 1.50 -24.43 -15.54
C ARG A 78 1.73 -25.64 -16.42
N LEU A 79 2.70 -26.47 -16.05
CA LEU A 79 3.01 -27.69 -16.78
C LEU A 79 1.96 -28.77 -16.47
N GLY A 80 1.16 -29.12 -17.49
CA GLY A 80 0.09 -30.10 -17.40
C GLY A 80 0.55 -31.57 -17.46
N LYS A 81 -0.40 -32.49 -17.70
CA LYS A 81 -0.15 -33.95 -17.77
C LYS A 81 0.94 -34.35 -18.77
N ALA A 82 1.09 -33.62 -19.87
CA ALA A 82 2.13 -33.89 -20.88
C ALA A 82 3.56 -33.85 -20.29
N PHE A 83 3.75 -33.11 -19.20
CA PHE A 83 5.03 -32.96 -18.51
C PHE A 83 5.13 -33.81 -17.25
N ALA A 84 4.20 -34.75 -17.00
CA ALA A 84 4.14 -35.54 -15.77
C ALA A 84 4.64 -36.98 -15.93
N ARG A 85 5.33 -37.31 -17.03
CA ARG A 85 5.86 -38.67 -17.29
C ARG A 85 7.15 -38.91 -16.50
N VAL A 86 7.31 -40.14 -15.99
CA VAL A 86 8.54 -40.62 -15.33
C VAL A 86 8.90 -41.97 -15.93
N GLU A 87 10.14 -42.12 -16.36
CA GLU A 87 10.64 -43.33 -17.04
C GLU A 87 12.02 -43.73 -16.50
N PRO A 88 12.21 -44.99 -16.11
CA PRO A 88 13.54 -45.57 -15.93
C PRO A 88 14.27 -45.62 -17.28
N ILE A 89 15.52 -45.17 -17.32
CA ILE A 89 16.34 -45.13 -18.54
C ILE A 89 17.64 -45.96 -18.42
N GLY A 90 17.70 -46.86 -17.45
CA GLY A 90 18.90 -47.68 -17.15
C GLY A 90 19.91 -46.99 -16.22
N ASP A 91 20.90 -47.74 -15.74
CA ASP A 91 21.98 -47.29 -14.84
C ASP A 91 21.49 -46.55 -13.57
N SER A 92 20.38 -47.02 -12.99
CA SER A 92 19.71 -46.38 -11.85
C SER A 92 19.33 -44.92 -12.10
N ARG A 93 18.97 -44.58 -13.35
CA ARG A 93 18.51 -43.25 -13.74
C ARG A 93 17.03 -43.21 -14.09
N LEU A 94 16.43 -42.06 -13.84
CA LEU A 94 15.03 -41.74 -14.15
C LEU A 94 15.01 -40.45 -14.97
N ARG A 95 14.30 -40.48 -16.11
CA ARG A 95 13.90 -39.28 -16.84
C ARG A 95 12.53 -38.85 -16.34
N CYS A 96 12.44 -37.64 -15.80
CA CYS A 96 11.24 -37.12 -15.17
C CYS A 96 10.83 -35.81 -15.85
N GLY A 97 9.58 -35.69 -16.26
CA GLY A 97 9.03 -34.44 -16.73
C GLY A 97 8.87 -33.42 -15.60
N GLY A 98 8.96 -32.12 -15.92
CA GLY A 98 8.93 -31.02 -14.95
C GLY A 98 7.61 -30.87 -14.17
N GLY A 99 6.52 -31.45 -14.69
CA GLY A 99 5.21 -31.54 -14.04
C GLY A 99 5.02 -32.79 -13.17
N ALA A 100 5.97 -33.73 -13.15
CA ALA A 100 5.86 -34.96 -12.36
C ALA A 100 5.91 -34.67 -10.86
N SER A 101 5.07 -35.35 -10.06
CA SER A 101 5.07 -35.21 -8.60
C SER A 101 6.19 -36.04 -7.96
N GLY A 102 6.65 -35.62 -6.78
CA GLY A 102 7.66 -36.38 -6.03
C GLY A 102 7.21 -37.79 -5.65
N ILE A 103 5.90 -37.99 -5.44
CA ILE A 103 5.31 -39.31 -5.20
C ILE A 103 5.49 -40.20 -6.42
N LEU A 104 5.16 -39.71 -7.62
CA LEU A 104 5.30 -40.48 -8.86
C LEU A 104 6.76 -40.84 -9.13
N VAL A 105 7.67 -39.89 -8.95
CA VAL A 105 9.11 -40.13 -9.10
C VAL A 105 9.57 -41.23 -8.15
N SER A 106 9.21 -41.14 -6.88
CA SER A 106 9.65 -42.10 -5.86
C SER A 106 9.04 -43.49 -6.08
N SER A 107 7.76 -43.59 -6.46
CA SER A 107 7.13 -44.89 -6.73
C SER A 107 7.70 -45.56 -7.97
N THR A 108 7.94 -44.80 -9.05
CA THR A 108 8.56 -45.36 -10.26
C THR A 108 10.00 -45.77 -10.01
N ALA A 109 10.73 -45.03 -9.17
CA ALA A 109 12.07 -45.40 -8.73
C ALA A 109 12.08 -46.73 -7.97
N ARG A 110 11.18 -46.89 -6.98
CA ARG A 110 10.97 -48.13 -6.23
C ARG A 110 10.71 -49.30 -7.16
N ASP A 111 9.77 -49.16 -8.11
CA ASP A 111 9.38 -50.23 -9.03
C ASP A 111 10.53 -50.63 -9.98
N ALA A 112 11.46 -49.71 -10.23
CA ALA A 112 12.65 -49.93 -11.04
C ALA A 112 13.90 -50.31 -10.23
N GLY A 113 13.79 -50.51 -8.91
CA GLY A 113 14.93 -50.82 -8.05
C GLY A 113 15.97 -49.70 -7.94
N VAL A 114 15.51 -48.44 -7.98
CA VAL A 114 16.34 -47.24 -7.89
C VAL A 114 16.12 -46.57 -6.53
N ALA A 115 17.04 -46.84 -5.59
CA ALA A 115 17.06 -46.22 -4.28
C ALA A 115 17.70 -44.83 -4.30
N GLY A 116 17.47 -44.05 -3.24
CA GLY A 116 18.07 -42.74 -3.05
C GLY A 116 17.26 -41.56 -3.61
N VAL A 117 16.02 -41.74 -4.04
CA VAL A 117 15.12 -40.64 -4.44
C VAL A 117 13.84 -40.58 -3.62
N GLU A 118 13.72 -41.42 -2.58
CA GLU A 118 12.56 -41.59 -1.71
C GLU A 118 12.14 -40.28 -1.01
N PHE A 119 13.13 -39.44 -0.68
CA PHE A 119 12.90 -38.16 -0.03
C PHE A 119 11.99 -37.22 -0.84
N LEU A 120 11.96 -37.34 -2.17
CA LEU A 120 11.11 -36.52 -3.04
C LEU A 120 9.62 -36.75 -2.76
N ARG A 121 9.22 -37.96 -2.32
CA ARG A 121 7.84 -38.26 -1.90
C ARG A 121 7.35 -37.31 -0.80
N SER A 122 8.27 -36.88 0.06
CA SER A 122 7.94 -36.04 1.21
C SER A 122 7.79 -34.56 0.87
N ILE A 123 8.34 -34.11 -0.26
CA ILE A 123 8.34 -32.71 -0.67
C ILE A 123 7.11 -32.44 -1.54
N PRO A 124 6.19 -31.59 -1.08
CA PRO A 124 5.10 -31.12 -1.93
C PRO A 124 5.61 -30.34 -3.13
N GLY A 125 5.27 -30.77 -4.33
CA GLY A 125 5.62 -30.03 -5.55
C GLY A 125 5.75 -30.91 -6.77
N THR A 126 6.32 -30.33 -7.81
CA THR A 126 6.72 -31.03 -9.03
C THR A 126 8.23 -31.03 -9.17
N VAL A 127 8.74 -31.90 -10.04
CA VAL A 127 10.16 -31.95 -10.43
C VAL A 127 10.70 -30.57 -10.81
N GLY A 128 9.95 -29.78 -11.58
CA GLY A 128 10.39 -28.44 -11.95
C GLY A 128 10.56 -27.51 -10.74
N GLY A 129 9.66 -27.62 -9.76
CA GLY A 129 9.80 -26.92 -8.48
C GLY A 129 10.99 -27.41 -7.65
N PHE A 130 11.23 -28.72 -7.60
CA PHE A 130 12.37 -29.30 -6.86
C PHE A 130 13.70 -28.83 -7.46
N VAL A 131 13.82 -28.84 -8.79
CA VAL A 131 15.01 -28.36 -9.50
C VAL A 131 15.20 -26.85 -9.28
N ARG A 132 14.15 -26.02 -9.37
CA ARG A 132 14.26 -24.57 -9.15
C ARG A 132 14.69 -24.24 -7.72
N MET A 133 14.13 -24.93 -6.73
CA MET A 133 14.28 -24.60 -5.31
C MET A 133 15.36 -25.44 -4.60
N ASN A 134 16.13 -26.27 -5.31
CA ASN A 134 16.97 -27.30 -4.68
C ASN A 134 16.22 -28.03 -3.54
N GLY A 135 15.04 -28.56 -3.86
CA GLY A 135 14.13 -29.14 -2.88
C GLY A 135 14.82 -30.26 -2.11
N GLY A 136 14.75 -30.23 -0.78
CA GLY A 136 15.40 -31.23 0.06
C GLY A 136 14.68 -31.51 1.37
N ALA A 137 14.78 -32.75 1.83
CA ALA A 137 14.20 -33.25 3.07
C ALA A 137 14.97 -34.49 3.54
N TYR A 138 14.92 -34.79 4.84
CA TYR A 138 15.52 -36.00 5.42
C TYR A 138 17.02 -36.17 5.10
N GLY A 139 17.78 -35.07 5.14
CA GLY A 139 19.23 -35.08 4.94
C GLY A 139 19.69 -35.17 3.49
N ARG A 140 18.77 -35.06 2.52
CA ARG A 140 19.08 -35.03 1.09
C ARG A 140 18.40 -33.88 0.37
N GLU A 141 18.95 -33.51 -0.77
CA GLU A 141 18.42 -32.48 -1.64
C GLU A 141 18.51 -32.85 -3.12
N THR A 142 17.86 -32.05 -3.97
CA THR A 142 17.78 -32.31 -5.40
C THR A 142 19.16 -32.37 -6.05
N ALA A 143 20.11 -31.53 -5.60
CA ALA A 143 21.49 -31.54 -6.08
C ALA A 143 22.22 -32.88 -5.87
N ASP A 144 21.83 -33.68 -4.87
CA ASP A 144 22.46 -34.98 -4.57
C ASP A 144 22.16 -36.05 -5.62
N VAL A 145 21.05 -35.89 -6.34
CA VAL A 145 20.52 -36.90 -7.28
C VAL A 145 20.40 -36.36 -8.70
N LEU A 146 20.46 -35.05 -8.92
CA LEU A 146 20.33 -34.45 -10.24
C LEU A 146 21.57 -34.69 -11.09
N VAL A 147 21.35 -35.20 -12.30
CA VAL A 147 22.36 -35.28 -13.36
C VAL A 147 22.30 -34.01 -14.23
N GLU A 148 21.12 -33.73 -14.78
CA GLU A 148 20.85 -32.61 -15.68
C GLU A 148 19.38 -32.21 -15.65
N ALA A 149 19.08 -30.98 -16.04
CA ALA A 149 17.75 -30.43 -16.17
C ALA A 149 17.52 -29.86 -17.57
N GLU A 150 16.36 -30.16 -18.16
CA GLU A 150 15.88 -29.57 -19.40
C GLU A 150 15.07 -28.32 -19.06
N VAL A 151 15.47 -27.16 -19.60
CA VAL A 151 14.85 -25.87 -19.33
C VAL A 151 14.47 -25.14 -20.61
N VAL A 152 13.37 -24.40 -20.55
CA VAL A 152 12.99 -23.40 -21.56
C VAL A 152 13.17 -22.02 -20.93
N LEU A 153 14.01 -21.19 -21.53
CA LEU A 153 14.30 -19.84 -21.07
C LEU A 153 13.20 -18.86 -21.51
N ARG A 154 13.22 -17.65 -20.95
CA ARG A 154 12.20 -16.62 -21.21
C ARG A 154 12.11 -16.21 -22.70
N ASP A 155 13.20 -16.35 -23.45
CA ASP A 155 13.27 -16.10 -24.90
C ASP A 155 12.84 -17.32 -25.75
N GLY A 156 12.35 -18.39 -25.13
CA GLY A 156 11.99 -19.64 -25.77
C GLY A 156 13.17 -20.59 -26.02
N THR A 157 14.40 -20.19 -25.71
CA THR A 157 15.59 -21.04 -25.91
C THR A 157 15.51 -22.29 -25.02
N ARG A 158 15.63 -23.47 -25.64
CA ARG A 158 15.74 -24.76 -24.93
C ARG A 158 17.20 -25.04 -24.57
N ARG A 159 17.47 -25.43 -23.32
CA ARG A 159 18.81 -25.84 -22.87
C ARG A 159 18.74 -27.08 -21.99
N THR A 160 19.77 -27.90 -22.06
CA THR A 160 20.06 -28.93 -21.06
C THR A 160 21.20 -28.43 -20.19
N LEU A 161 20.93 -28.26 -18.90
CA LEU A 161 21.88 -27.77 -17.93
C LEU A 161 22.34 -28.91 -17.03
N SER A 162 23.65 -29.08 -16.88
CA SER A 162 24.20 -30.00 -15.89
C SER A 162 23.90 -29.50 -14.47
N ARG A 163 23.99 -30.40 -13.46
CA ARG A 163 23.93 -30.02 -12.04
C ARG A 163 24.82 -28.82 -11.71
N ASN A 164 26.06 -28.80 -12.21
CA ASN A 164 27.01 -27.72 -11.91
C ASN A 164 26.58 -26.38 -12.54
N ALA A 165 25.94 -26.41 -13.71
CA ALA A 165 25.47 -25.19 -14.39
C ALA A 165 24.26 -24.54 -13.69
N LEU A 166 23.57 -25.26 -12.79
CA LEU A 166 22.44 -24.74 -12.03
C LEU A 166 22.87 -23.94 -10.78
N GLY A 167 24.16 -23.95 -10.41
CA GLY A 167 24.69 -23.09 -9.34
C GLY A 167 23.94 -23.22 -8.01
N TYR A 168 23.73 -24.45 -7.54
CA TYR A 168 22.93 -24.72 -6.35
C TYR A 168 23.53 -24.13 -5.06
N SER A 169 22.65 -23.57 -4.24
CA SER A 169 22.87 -23.26 -2.83
C SER A 169 21.66 -23.71 -2.00
N TYR A 170 21.68 -23.50 -0.69
CA TYR A 170 20.56 -23.88 0.18
C TYR A 170 19.26 -23.24 -0.33
N ARG A 171 18.31 -24.10 -0.72
CA ARG A 171 16.98 -23.74 -1.25
C ARG A 171 16.96 -22.83 -2.50
N HIS A 172 18.02 -22.85 -3.31
CA HIS A 172 18.16 -21.91 -4.42
C HIS A 172 18.96 -22.49 -5.59
N SER A 173 18.63 -22.07 -6.82
CA SER A 173 19.37 -22.32 -8.05
C SER A 173 19.60 -21.02 -8.82
N ALA A 174 20.66 -20.95 -9.63
CA ALA A 174 21.00 -19.82 -10.48
C ALA A 174 20.18 -19.75 -11.79
N LEU A 175 19.01 -20.41 -11.85
CA LEU A 175 18.13 -20.32 -13.01
C LEU A 175 17.60 -18.89 -13.15
N PRO A 176 17.66 -18.27 -14.34
CA PRO A 176 17.14 -16.92 -14.53
C PRO A 176 15.63 -16.89 -14.34
N ASP A 177 15.10 -15.71 -14.04
CA ASP A 177 13.66 -15.51 -13.87
C ASP A 177 12.89 -15.80 -15.17
N GLY A 178 11.70 -16.37 -15.01
CA GLY A 178 10.88 -16.86 -16.14
C GLY A 178 11.38 -18.16 -16.78
N ALA A 179 12.51 -18.75 -16.35
CA ALA A 179 12.94 -20.05 -16.84
C ALA A 179 12.02 -21.17 -16.32
N MET A 180 11.62 -22.05 -17.24
CA MET A 180 10.75 -23.20 -16.99
C MET A 180 11.56 -24.48 -17.02
N VAL A 181 11.59 -25.23 -15.91
CA VAL A 181 12.15 -26.59 -15.91
C VAL A 181 11.10 -27.55 -16.47
N VAL A 182 11.32 -28.07 -17.67
CA VAL A 182 10.39 -28.97 -18.37
C VAL A 182 10.74 -30.44 -18.21
N GLY A 183 11.96 -30.75 -17.75
CA GLY A 183 12.40 -32.11 -17.46
C GLY A 183 13.65 -32.15 -16.60
N ALA A 184 13.94 -33.31 -16.01
CA ALA A 184 15.14 -33.58 -15.25
C ALA A 184 15.51 -35.06 -15.30
N THR A 185 16.82 -35.34 -15.28
CA THR A 185 17.34 -36.69 -15.10
C THR A 185 17.89 -36.83 -13.68
N PHE A 186 17.32 -37.77 -12.91
CA PHE A 186 17.84 -38.14 -11.59
C PHE A 186 18.62 -39.45 -11.66
N ARG A 187 19.63 -39.59 -10.80
CA ARG A 187 20.41 -40.81 -10.60
C ARG A 187 20.34 -41.22 -9.13
N GLY A 188 19.83 -42.42 -8.89
CA GLY A 188 19.89 -43.09 -7.60
C GLY A 188 20.99 -44.15 -7.58
N VAL A 189 20.78 -45.17 -6.75
CA VAL A 189 21.61 -46.37 -6.66
C VAL A 189 20.74 -47.63 -6.81
N PRO A 190 21.29 -48.78 -7.23
CA PRO A 190 20.55 -50.03 -7.20
C PRO A 190 20.07 -50.34 -5.77
N GLY A 191 18.82 -50.77 -5.62
CA GLY A 191 18.26 -51.15 -4.34
C GLY A 191 17.03 -52.04 -4.46
N GLU A 192 16.76 -52.82 -3.41
CA GLU A 192 15.61 -53.73 -3.37
C GLU A 192 14.30 -52.95 -3.22
N PRO A 193 13.29 -53.18 -4.09
CA PRO A 193 12.02 -52.46 -4.04
C PRO A 193 11.34 -52.48 -2.66
N ALA A 194 11.45 -53.57 -1.92
CA ALA A 194 10.91 -53.70 -0.56
C ALA A 194 11.62 -52.77 0.45
N ALA A 195 12.93 -52.61 0.34
CA ALA A 195 13.70 -51.72 1.21
C ALA A 195 13.40 -50.24 0.88
N ILE A 196 13.28 -49.91 -0.41
CA ILE A 196 12.88 -48.57 -0.87
C ILE A 196 11.47 -48.23 -0.36
N GLN A 197 10.53 -49.17 -0.44
CA GLN A 197 9.18 -49.01 0.11
C GLN A 197 9.20 -48.74 1.61
N ALA A 198 9.97 -49.53 2.38
CA ALA A 198 10.09 -49.34 3.83
C ALA A 198 10.63 -47.95 4.19
N GLU A 199 11.59 -47.43 3.43
CA GLU A 199 12.11 -46.07 3.62
C GLU A 199 11.09 -45.00 3.25
N MET A 200 10.35 -45.17 2.15
CA MET A 200 9.25 -44.28 1.77
C MET A 200 8.16 -44.21 2.86
N ASP A 201 7.83 -45.35 3.48
CA ASP A 201 6.85 -45.43 4.56
C ASP A 201 7.36 -44.79 5.85
N ARG A 202 8.64 -45.01 6.21
CA ARG A 202 9.30 -44.33 7.33
C ARG A 202 9.25 -42.81 7.17
N ILE A 203 9.58 -42.31 5.98
CA ILE A 203 9.52 -40.89 5.61
C ILE A 203 8.09 -40.35 5.72
N ALA A 204 7.11 -41.10 5.20
CA ALA A 204 5.70 -40.71 5.27
C ALA A 204 5.21 -40.58 6.71
N ALA A 205 5.50 -41.59 7.55
CA ALA A 205 5.13 -41.60 8.97
C ALA A 205 5.81 -40.45 9.73
N ALA A 206 7.10 -40.20 9.50
CA ALA A 206 7.82 -39.10 10.13
C ALA A 206 7.23 -37.73 9.75
N ARG A 207 6.80 -37.56 8.50
CA ARG A 207 6.14 -36.32 8.05
C ARG A 207 4.76 -36.15 8.67
N GLU A 208 3.96 -37.21 8.70
CA GLU A 208 2.63 -37.19 9.31
C GLU A 208 2.69 -36.93 10.81
N ALA A 209 3.71 -37.41 11.52
CA ALA A 209 3.90 -37.09 12.93
C ALA A 209 4.24 -35.61 13.17
N SER A 210 5.01 -34.98 12.30
CA SER A 210 5.62 -33.66 12.56
C SER A 210 4.92 -32.46 11.89
N GLN A 211 4.10 -32.67 10.85
CA GLN A 211 3.54 -31.57 10.05
C GLN A 211 2.01 -31.57 9.98
N PRO A 212 1.37 -30.40 9.78
CA PRO A 212 -0.07 -30.29 9.55
C PRO A 212 -0.42 -30.76 8.12
N LEU A 213 -0.65 -32.06 7.98
CA LEU A 213 -1.13 -32.65 6.72
C LEU A 213 -2.64 -32.47 6.58
N ARG A 214 -3.13 -32.51 5.32
CA ARG A 214 -4.56 -32.36 4.97
C ARG A 214 -5.15 -30.99 5.37
N SER A 215 -4.30 -30.01 5.64
CA SER A 215 -4.67 -28.60 5.86
C SER A 215 -4.33 -27.75 4.62
N ARG A 216 -4.97 -26.59 4.49
CA ARG A 216 -4.63 -25.61 3.44
C ARG A 216 -3.44 -24.78 3.90
N THR A 217 -2.24 -25.25 3.59
CA THR A 217 -0.98 -24.69 4.09
C THR A 217 0.13 -24.84 3.08
N GLY A 218 1.07 -23.91 3.05
CA GLY A 218 2.30 -24.02 2.28
C GLY A 218 3.35 -24.91 2.94
N GLY A 219 4.59 -24.77 2.50
CA GLY A 219 5.77 -25.30 3.18
C GLY A 219 6.07 -24.56 4.50
N SER A 220 7.29 -24.75 5.01
CA SER A 220 7.78 -23.94 6.11
C SER A 220 7.74 -22.45 5.74
N THR A 221 7.20 -21.63 6.63
CA THR A 221 6.89 -20.22 6.40
C THR A 221 8.15 -19.38 6.36
N PHE A 222 9.06 -19.64 7.31
CA PHE A 222 10.32 -18.93 7.48
C PHE A 222 11.52 -19.88 7.35
N LYS A 223 12.63 -19.33 6.85
CA LYS A 223 13.93 -20.01 6.84
C LYS A 223 14.43 -20.19 8.27
N ASN A 224 15.21 -21.25 8.51
CA ASN A 224 15.90 -21.39 9.78
C ASN A 224 17.07 -20.38 9.87
N PRO A 225 17.10 -19.52 10.91
CA PRO A 225 18.24 -18.63 11.13
C PRO A 225 19.49 -19.41 11.56
N PRO A 226 20.70 -18.85 11.40
CA PRO A 226 21.93 -19.51 11.81
C PRO A 226 21.90 -19.95 13.28
N GLY A 227 22.12 -21.24 13.54
CA GLY A 227 22.20 -21.79 14.89
C GLY A 227 20.86 -22.00 15.62
N ALA A 228 19.72 -21.70 14.99
CA ALA A 228 18.40 -21.89 15.60
C ALA A 228 17.36 -22.41 14.59
N LYS A 229 16.26 -22.97 15.10
CA LYS A 229 15.14 -23.40 14.26
C LYS A 229 14.03 -22.37 14.35
N ALA A 230 13.50 -21.96 13.20
CA ALA A 230 12.45 -20.95 13.14
C ALA A 230 11.23 -21.35 13.97
N TRP A 231 10.82 -22.63 13.93
CA TRP A 231 9.66 -23.10 14.70
C TRP A 231 9.84 -22.97 16.22
N GLU A 232 11.03 -23.22 16.75
CA GLU A 232 11.33 -23.10 18.19
C GLU A 232 11.21 -21.64 18.63
N LEU A 233 11.71 -20.71 17.81
CA LEU A 233 11.61 -19.27 18.05
C LEU A 233 10.16 -18.77 17.98
N VAL A 234 9.40 -19.21 16.96
CA VAL A 234 7.98 -18.85 16.82
C VAL A 234 7.15 -19.38 17.99
N ASP A 235 7.45 -20.59 18.46
CA ASP A 235 6.76 -21.18 19.61
C ASP A 235 7.11 -20.45 20.92
N ALA A 236 8.39 -20.18 21.16
CA ALA A 236 8.86 -19.43 22.32
C ALA A 236 8.30 -17.99 22.36
N ALA A 237 8.04 -17.38 21.20
CA ALA A 237 7.38 -16.09 21.08
C ALA A 237 5.85 -16.15 21.32
N GLY A 238 5.31 -17.28 21.75
CA GLY A 238 3.89 -17.45 22.08
C GLY A 238 2.97 -17.38 20.87
N CYS A 239 3.46 -17.74 19.67
CA CYS A 239 2.67 -17.64 18.44
C CYS A 239 1.90 -18.92 18.08
N ARG A 240 2.06 -20.03 18.81
CA ARG A 240 1.31 -21.26 18.53
C ARG A 240 -0.20 -21.00 18.63
N GLY A 241 -0.94 -21.35 17.58
CA GLY A 241 -2.37 -21.11 17.50
C GLY A 241 -2.77 -19.65 17.27
N LEU A 242 -1.81 -18.71 17.14
CA LEU A 242 -2.10 -17.30 16.86
C LEU A 242 -2.92 -17.14 15.58
N ARG A 243 -3.94 -16.28 15.61
CA ARG A 243 -4.87 -16.08 14.50
C ARG A 243 -4.89 -14.63 14.04
N ARG A 244 -5.19 -14.48 12.75
CA ARG A 244 -5.62 -13.23 12.13
C ARG A 244 -6.72 -13.55 11.12
N GLY A 245 -7.96 -13.23 11.49
CA GLY A 245 -9.14 -13.75 10.78
C GLY A 245 -9.13 -15.27 10.68
N ASP A 246 -9.18 -15.79 9.46
CA ASP A 246 -9.14 -17.22 9.16
C ASP A 246 -7.73 -17.78 8.94
N ALA A 247 -6.69 -16.93 8.98
CA ALA A 247 -5.31 -17.40 9.01
C ALA A 247 -4.92 -17.82 10.44
N GLN A 248 -4.17 -18.90 10.57
CA GLN A 248 -3.70 -19.40 11.87
C GLN A 248 -2.27 -19.97 11.81
N VAL A 249 -1.46 -19.70 12.83
CA VAL A 249 -0.20 -20.41 13.07
C VAL A 249 -0.53 -21.82 13.57
N SER A 250 -0.05 -22.85 12.88
CA SER A 250 -0.39 -24.24 13.19
C SER A 250 -0.07 -24.61 14.64
N GLU A 251 -1.04 -25.22 15.32
CA GLU A 251 -0.86 -25.80 16.65
C GLU A 251 0.07 -27.02 16.65
N LYS A 252 0.26 -27.66 15.50
CA LYS A 252 1.12 -28.83 15.38
C LYS A 252 2.58 -28.43 15.16
N HIS A 253 2.82 -27.51 14.24
CA HIS A 253 4.17 -27.06 13.90
C HIS A 253 4.16 -25.56 13.58
N THR A 254 4.69 -24.75 14.48
CA THR A 254 4.57 -23.28 14.49
C THR A 254 5.21 -22.56 13.29
N ASN A 255 6.09 -23.21 12.53
CA ASN A 255 6.59 -22.67 11.26
C ASN A 255 5.65 -22.92 10.05
N PHE A 256 4.38 -23.29 10.27
CA PHE A 256 3.37 -23.43 9.22
C PHE A 256 2.20 -22.49 9.51
N LEU A 257 1.85 -21.67 8.52
CA LEU A 257 0.59 -20.92 8.51
C LEU A 257 -0.50 -21.74 7.84
N LEU A 258 -1.72 -21.66 8.35
CA LEU A 258 -2.89 -22.40 7.89
C LEU A 258 -3.95 -21.41 7.39
N ASN A 259 -4.65 -21.77 6.32
CA ASN A 259 -5.94 -21.20 5.97
C ASN A 259 -7.03 -22.13 6.52
N LEU A 260 -7.82 -21.66 7.50
CA LEU A 260 -8.86 -22.44 8.15
C LEU A 260 -10.16 -22.55 7.34
N GLY A 261 -10.30 -21.81 6.25
CA GLY A 261 -11.49 -21.87 5.41
C GLY A 261 -11.60 -20.72 4.43
N ALA A 262 -11.59 -19.48 4.92
CA ALA A 262 -11.81 -18.29 4.12
C ALA A 262 -10.66 -17.26 4.21
N ALA A 263 -9.48 -17.66 4.68
CA ALA A 263 -8.36 -16.73 4.80
C ALA A 263 -7.96 -16.20 3.42
N SER A 264 -7.93 -14.87 3.30
CA SER A 264 -7.30 -14.15 2.20
C SER A 264 -5.78 -14.29 2.26
N SER A 265 -5.11 -14.07 1.13
CA SER A 265 -3.65 -14.07 1.13
C SER A 265 -3.08 -12.90 1.93
N ALA A 266 -3.76 -11.75 1.94
CA ALA A 266 -3.43 -10.61 2.79
C ALA A 266 -3.45 -10.97 4.29
N GLU A 267 -4.47 -11.71 4.77
CA GLU A 267 -4.52 -12.16 6.17
C GLU A 267 -3.38 -13.12 6.51
N ILE A 268 -3.03 -14.03 5.59
CA ILE A 268 -1.94 -15.00 5.78
C ILE A 268 -0.58 -14.27 5.84
N GLU A 269 -0.32 -13.34 4.93
CA GLU A 269 0.91 -12.53 4.95
C GLU A 269 0.98 -11.68 6.22
N ALA A 270 -0.12 -11.02 6.59
CA ALA A 270 -0.18 -10.17 7.78
C ALA A 270 0.05 -10.97 9.08
N LEU A 271 -0.51 -12.20 9.18
CA LEU A 271 -0.22 -13.10 10.29
C LEU A 271 1.28 -13.48 10.34
N GLY A 272 1.89 -13.71 9.19
CA GLY A 272 3.33 -13.99 9.13
C GLY A 272 4.17 -12.79 9.59
N GLU A 273 3.79 -11.57 9.23
CA GLU A 273 4.45 -10.35 9.73
C GLU A 273 4.25 -10.17 11.25
N ASP A 274 3.07 -10.49 11.80
CA ASP A 274 2.83 -10.50 13.25
C ASP A 274 3.76 -11.49 13.97
N VAL A 275 3.96 -12.68 13.38
CA VAL A 275 4.91 -13.68 13.90
C VAL A 275 6.34 -13.15 13.88
N ARG A 276 6.78 -12.55 12.77
CA ARG A 276 8.13 -11.97 12.65
C ARG A 276 8.36 -10.89 13.72
N ALA A 277 7.39 -10.00 13.91
CA ALA A 277 7.46 -8.93 14.91
C ALA A 277 7.58 -9.50 16.34
N ARG A 278 6.77 -10.51 16.68
CA ARG A 278 6.82 -11.17 18.00
C ARG A 278 8.13 -11.90 18.25
N VAL A 279 8.65 -12.63 17.26
CA VAL A 279 9.94 -13.33 17.38
C VAL A 279 11.09 -12.34 17.56
N LYS A 280 11.09 -11.24 16.78
CA LYS A 280 12.08 -10.17 16.93
C LYS A 280 12.01 -9.53 18.31
N ALA A 281 10.82 -9.24 18.83
CA ALA A 281 10.64 -8.69 20.17
C ALA A 281 11.09 -9.66 21.28
N ALA A 282 10.81 -10.96 21.15
CA ALA A 282 11.11 -11.95 22.17
C ALA A 282 12.57 -12.43 22.19
N SER A 283 13.23 -12.47 21.04
CA SER A 283 14.56 -13.10 20.88
C SER A 283 15.62 -12.23 20.22
N GLY A 284 15.24 -11.08 19.67
CA GLY A 284 16.12 -10.24 18.83
C GLY A 284 16.38 -10.81 17.43
N VAL A 285 15.93 -12.04 17.13
CA VAL A 285 16.15 -12.68 15.83
C VAL A 285 15.11 -12.20 14.82
N GLU A 286 15.55 -11.78 13.64
CA GLU A 286 14.68 -11.46 12.53
C GLU A 286 14.49 -12.69 11.63
N LEU A 287 13.24 -13.17 11.53
CA LEU A 287 12.91 -14.28 10.64
C LEU A 287 12.79 -13.79 9.19
N GLU A 288 13.28 -14.59 8.25
CA GLU A 288 13.14 -14.38 6.82
C GLU A 288 12.07 -15.30 6.22
N TRP A 289 11.20 -14.79 5.36
CA TRP A 289 10.24 -15.60 4.61
C TRP A 289 10.95 -16.61 3.70
N GLU A 290 10.48 -17.86 3.73
CA GLU A 290 10.85 -18.93 2.78
C GLU A 290 9.77 -19.12 1.70
N ILE A 291 8.50 -18.99 2.08
CA ILE A 291 7.38 -19.00 1.15
C ILE A 291 7.47 -17.79 0.22
N GLN A 292 7.37 -18.05 -1.09
CA GLN A 292 7.37 -17.00 -2.11
C GLN A 292 6.03 -16.26 -2.09
N ARG A 293 6.08 -14.93 -2.10
CA ARG A 293 4.90 -14.05 -2.14
C ARG A 293 4.86 -13.38 -3.51
N VAL A 294 3.83 -13.66 -4.31
CA VAL A 294 3.75 -13.23 -5.71
C VAL A 294 2.43 -12.56 -6.04
N GLY A 295 2.42 -11.78 -7.11
CA GLY A 295 1.24 -11.04 -7.56
C GLY A 295 1.13 -9.66 -6.93
N VAL A 296 0.04 -8.98 -7.29
CA VAL A 296 -0.25 -7.62 -6.88
C VAL A 296 -0.85 -7.64 -5.49
N GLN A 297 -0.23 -6.90 -4.58
CA GLN A 297 -0.84 -6.61 -3.30
C GLN A 297 -2.02 -5.69 -3.55
N LEU A 298 -3.23 -6.14 -3.22
CA LEU A 298 -4.35 -5.22 -3.10
C LEU A 298 -4.10 -4.45 -1.81
N ASP A 299 -3.68 -3.20 -1.94
CA ASP A 299 -4.03 -2.24 -0.91
C ASP A 299 -5.57 -2.20 -0.86
N PRO A 300 -6.19 -2.11 0.33
CA PRO A 300 -7.61 -1.86 0.40
C PRO A 300 -7.88 -0.59 -0.41
N VAL A 301 -8.65 -0.71 -1.51
CA VAL A 301 -8.85 0.24 -2.65
C VAL A 301 -7.87 -0.05 -3.83
N ARG A 302 -8.22 -0.60 -5.01
CA ARG A 302 -9.44 -0.47 -5.83
C ARG A 302 -9.48 -1.42 -7.06
N HIS A 303 -10.69 -1.63 -7.59
CA HIS A 303 -10.97 -2.13 -8.94
C HIS A 303 -10.77 -1.03 -10.02
N GLY A 304 -10.20 -1.37 -11.19
CA GLY A 304 -10.84 -0.99 -12.46
C GLY A 304 -10.19 0.02 -13.43
N GLU A 305 -9.05 0.66 -13.20
CA GLU A 305 -8.45 1.59 -14.20
C GLU A 305 -6.96 1.33 -14.48
N GLU A 306 -6.57 1.35 -15.77
CA GLU A 306 -5.20 1.14 -16.27
C GLU A 306 -4.21 2.15 -15.65
N PHE A 307 -3.16 1.66 -15.00
CA PHE A 307 -2.12 2.49 -14.38
C PHE A 307 -1.31 3.26 -15.45
N ARG A 308 -1.58 4.56 -15.63
CA ARG A 308 -0.83 5.43 -16.55
C ARG A 308 0.37 6.04 -15.83
N ARG A 309 1.58 5.72 -16.30
CA ARG A 309 2.80 6.42 -15.88
C ARG A 309 2.72 7.90 -16.31
N LEU A 310 2.77 8.82 -15.34
CA LEU A 310 2.76 10.28 -15.54
C LEU A 310 4.13 10.90 -15.25
N HIS A 311 4.40 12.06 -15.86
CA HIS A 311 5.38 13.03 -15.37
C HIS A 311 4.73 13.99 -14.39
N VAL A 312 5.07 13.88 -13.10
CA VAL A 312 4.52 14.72 -12.03
C VAL A 312 5.57 15.72 -11.55
N ALA A 313 5.27 17.02 -11.60
CA ALA A 313 6.08 18.03 -10.92
C ALA A 313 5.58 18.18 -9.48
N VAL A 314 6.42 17.98 -8.48
CA VAL A 314 6.07 18.20 -7.07
C VAL A 314 6.54 19.59 -6.67
N LEU A 315 5.58 20.48 -6.43
CA LEU A 315 5.84 21.86 -6.03
C LEU A 315 5.93 21.95 -4.50
N MET A 316 7.04 22.47 -3.99
CA MET A 316 7.41 22.42 -2.57
C MET A 316 8.24 23.66 -2.17
N GLY A 317 8.51 23.85 -0.88
CA GLY A 317 9.32 24.96 -0.37
C GLY A 317 8.56 26.28 -0.32
N GLY A 318 9.03 27.30 -1.07
CA GLY A 318 8.48 28.65 -1.03
C GLY A 318 9.06 29.54 0.08
N TRP A 319 8.40 30.66 0.36
CA TRP A 319 8.87 31.69 1.31
C TRP A 319 7.91 31.90 2.49
N SER A 320 6.96 30.99 2.70
CA SER A 320 6.09 31.02 3.88
C SER A 320 6.88 30.66 5.14
N ALA A 321 6.33 31.00 6.32
CA ALA A 321 6.86 30.55 7.60
C ALA A 321 6.89 29.00 7.71
N GLU A 322 6.12 28.31 6.87
CA GLU A 322 5.95 26.85 6.85
C GLU A 322 6.83 26.16 5.78
N ARG A 323 7.84 26.87 5.23
CA ARG A 323 8.74 26.37 4.18
C ARG A 323 9.30 24.98 4.46
N GLU A 324 9.83 24.74 5.66
CA GLU A 324 10.44 23.45 6.03
C GLU A 324 9.40 22.31 6.02
N VAL A 325 8.17 22.59 6.46
CA VAL A 325 7.06 21.64 6.44
C VAL A 325 6.67 21.32 4.98
N SER A 326 6.69 22.33 4.10
CA SER A 326 6.47 22.14 2.68
C SER A 326 7.57 21.30 2.02
N LEU A 327 8.84 21.55 2.33
CA LEU A 327 9.96 20.74 1.80
C LEU A 327 9.83 19.27 2.25
N ASN A 328 9.50 19.03 3.51
CA ASN A 328 9.30 17.67 4.03
C ASN A 328 8.09 16.97 3.39
N SER A 329 6.98 17.70 3.20
CA SER A 329 5.80 17.17 2.50
C SER A 329 6.12 16.83 1.04
N GLY A 330 6.79 17.73 0.33
CA GLY A 330 7.19 17.54 -1.07
C GLY A 330 8.15 16.37 -1.25
N ALA A 331 9.11 16.20 -0.34
CA ALA A 331 10.06 15.07 -0.38
C ALA A 331 9.33 13.73 -0.25
N GLY A 332 8.46 13.59 0.76
CA GLY A 332 7.68 12.36 0.97
C GLY A 332 6.77 12.05 -0.21
N VAL A 333 6.04 13.04 -0.74
CA VAL A 333 5.18 12.88 -1.92
C VAL A 333 5.99 12.45 -3.14
N ALA A 334 7.15 13.06 -3.37
CA ALA A 334 8.01 12.73 -4.51
C ALA A 334 8.53 11.28 -4.44
N GLU A 335 9.00 10.84 -3.27
CA GLU A 335 9.43 9.45 -3.05
C GLU A 335 8.29 8.46 -3.26
N ALA A 336 7.09 8.78 -2.78
CA ALA A 336 5.90 7.95 -2.99
C ALA A 336 5.57 7.81 -4.48
N LEU A 337 5.54 8.92 -5.22
CA LEU A 337 5.29 8.92 -6.67
C LEU A 337 6.36 8.14 -7.45
N GLU A 338 7.63 8.26 -7.07
CA GLU A 338 8.73 7.49 -7.67
C GLU A 338 8.59 6.00 -7.39
N SER A 339 8.20 5.61 -6.18
CA SER A 339 7.95 4.21 -5.80
C SER A 339 6.80 3.57 -6.59
N LEU A 340 5.83 4.39 -7.00
CA LEU A 340 4.70 4.02 -7.86
C LEU A 340 5.08 4.02 -9.35
N GLY A 341 6.32 4.40 -9.70
CA GLY A 341 6.85 4.36 -11.06
C GLY A 341 6.62 5.63 -11.88
N HIS A 342 6.05 6.70 -11.30
CA HIS A 342 5.95 8.00 -11.99
C HIS A 342 7.33 8.60 -12.27
N ARG A 343 7.44 9.43 -13.32
CA ARG A 343 8.59 10.33 -13.47
C ARG A 343 8.32 11.55 -12.60
N VAL A 344 9.26 11.96 -11.75
CA VAL A 344 9.06 13.08 -10.84
C VAL A 344 10.10 14.18 -11.09
N THR A 345 9.63 15.44 -11.10
CA THR A 345 10.49 16.62 -11.03
C THR A 345 10.15 17.38 -9.75
N ARG A 346 11.11 17.55 -8.84
CA ARG A 346 10.93 18.36 -7.63
C ARG A 346 11.18 19.83 -7.98
N VAL A 347 10.24 20.71 -7.64
CA VAL A 347 10.31 22.15 -7.94
C VAL A 347 10.17 22.93 -6.65
N ASP A 348 11.23 23.60 -6.23
CA ASP A 348 11.17 24.58 -5.13
C ASP A 348 10.50 25.86 -5.65
N LEU A 349 9.50 26.35 -4.92
CA LEU A 349 8.77 27.55 -5.29
C LEU A 349 9.70 28.78 -5.15
N THR A 350 10.00 29.39 -6.29
CA THR A 350 10.71 30.67 -6.39
C THR A 350 9.95 31.59 -7.35
N PRO A 351 10.33 32.88 -7.47
CA PRO A 351 9.74 33.77 -8.48
C PRO A 351 9.85 33.27 -9.93
N SER A 352 10.76 32.32 -10.24
CA SER A 352 10.89 31.73 -11.58
C SER A 352 10.01 30.50 -11.82
N VAL A 353 9.16 30.12 -10.86
CA VAL A 353 8.39 28.85 -10.89
C VAL A 353 7.63 28.61 -12.20
N ALA A 354 7.09 29.66 -12.83
CA ALA A 354 6.41 29.55 -14.11
C ALA A 354 7.33 29.06 -15.23
N ALA A 355 8.57 29.56 -15.28
CA ALA A 355 9.58 29.11 -16.23
C ALA A 355 10.05 27.68 -15.92
N ASP A 356 10.22 27.36 -14.64
CA ASP A 356 10.66 26.03 -14.19
C ASP A 356 9.62 24.95 -14.54
N LEU A 357 8.35 25.23 -14.30
CA LEU A 357 7.23 24.35 -14.66
C LEU A 357 7.07 24.23 -16.19
N ALA A 358 7.26 25.32 -16.94
CA ALA A 358 7.23 25.30 -18.40
C ALA A 358 8.36 24.45 -18.99
N ALA A 359 9.58 24.56 -18.42
CA ALA A 359 10.72 23.76 -18.83
C ALA A 359 10.56 22.28 -18.48
N ALA A 360 9.97 21.97 -17.33
CA ALA A 360 9.68 20.60 -16.92
C ALA A 360 8.61 19.94 -17.82
N ALA A 361 7.61 20.70 -18.27
CA ALA A 361 6.47 20.19 -19.03
C ALA A 361 5.82 18.94 -18.39
N PRO A 362 5.29 19.05 -17.16
CA PRO A 362 4.65 17.93 -16.46
C PRO A 362 3.24 17.63 -17.01
N ASP A 363 2.80 16.38 -16.85
CA ASP A 363 1.41 15.99 -17.06
C ASP A 363 0.50 16.51 -15.93
N LEU A 364 1.05 16.63 -14.72
CA LEU A 364 0.37 17.03 -13.49
C LEU A 364 1.34 17.73 -12.54
N VAL A 365 0.87 18.77 -11.84
CA VAL A 365 1.58 19.38 -10.71
C VAL A 365 0.97 18.90 -9.39
N PHE A 366 1.75 18.23 -8.55
CA PHE A 366 1.36 17.97 -7.17
C PHE A 366 1.72 19.19 -6.33
N ASN A 367 0.72 19.92 -5.81
CA ASN A 367 0.95 21.04 -4.91
C ASN A 367 1.17 20.53 -3.48
N ALA A 368 2.41 20.60 -2.99
CA ALA A 368 2.81 20.24 -1.63
C ALA A 368 3.31 21.46 -0.83
N LEU A 369 2.89 22.65 -1.22
CA LEU A 369 3.14 23.90 -0.49
C LEU A 369 2.36 23.96 0.82
N HIS A 370 2.86 24.76 1.77
CA HIS A 370 2.16 25.05 3.04
C HIS A 370 2.12 26.56 3.24
N GLY A 371 0.97 27.06 3.68
CA GLY A 371 0.70 28.48 3.85
C GLY A 371 0.66 29.24 2.52
N THR A 372 0.81 30.56 2.58
CA THR A 372 0.79 31.45 1.41
C THR A 372 2.14 31.44 0.66
N PRO A 373 2.19 31.19 -0.67
CA PRO A 373 1.08 31.24 -1.65
C PRO A 373 0.54 29.85 -2.08
N GLY A 374 0.73 28.83 -1.26
CA GLY A 374 0.31 27.46 -1.56
C GLY A 374 -1.19 27.21 -1.41
N GLU A 375 -1.83 27.86 -0.44
CA GLU A 375 -3.20 27.56 -0.01
C GLU A 375 -4.22 28.67 -0.33
N ASP A 376 -3.75 29.85 -0.76
CA ASP A 376 -4.54 31.08 -0.92
C ASP A 376 -5.14 31.27 -2.32
N GLY A 377 -4.90 30.36 -3.25
CA GLY A 377 -5.33 30.45 -4.64
C GLY A 377 -4.30 31.07 -5.58
N SER A 378 -3.20 31.63 -5.09
CA SER A 378 -2.17 32.31 -5.90
C SER A 378 -1.49 31.33 -6.86
N VAL A 379 -0.98 30.20 -6.34
CA VAL A 379 -0.34 29.15 -7.15
C VAL A 379 -1.36 28.43 -8.03
N GLN A 380 -2.57 28.19 -7.53
CA GLN A 380 -3.66 27.58 -8.29
C GLN A 380 -3.98 28.43 -9.53
N GLY A 381 -4.08 29.75 -9.37
CA GLY A 381 -4.28 30.69 -10.47
C GLY A 381 -3.17 30.66 -11.50
N LEU A 382 -1.91 30.61 -11.05
CA LEU A 382 -0.77 30.45 -11.95
C LEU A 382 -0.89 29.15 -12.79
N LEU A 383 -1.18 28.03 -12.13
CA LEU A 383 -1.30 26.72 -12.80
C LEU A 383 -2.47 26.70 -13.79
N GLU A 384 -3.60 27.32 -13.46
CA GLU A 384 -4.73 27.51 -14.36
C GLU A 384 -4.36 28.34 -15.59
N LEU A 385 -3.65 29.47 -15.42
CA LEU A 385 -3.16 30.31 -16.52
C LEU A 385 -2.18 29.57 -17.43
N MET A 386 -1.33 28.72 -16.85
CA MET A 386 -0.40 27.86 -17.59
C MET A 386 -1.08 26.68 -18.29
N GLY A 387 -2.36 26.40 -17.98
CA GLY A 387 -3.09 25.25 -18.50
C GLY A 387 -2.62 23.91 -17.94
N LEU A 388 -1.95 23.90 -16.78
CA LEU A 388 -1.42 22.70 -16.15
C LEU A 388 -2.48 22.08 -15.22
N ARG A 389 -2.63 20.75 -15.29
CA ARG A 389 -3.40 20.03 -14.26
C ARG A 389 -2.65 20.06 -12.94
N TYR A 390 -3.38 20.10 -11.83
CA TYR A 390 -2.76 20.06 -10.52
C TYR A 390 -3.66 19.40 -9.48
N THR A 391 -3.05 18.94 -8.38
CA THR A 391 -3.76 18.31 -7.26
C THR A 391 -4.48 19.34 -6.39
N HIS A 392 -5.41 18.88 -5.55
CA HIS A 392 -6.19 19.71 -4.64
C HIS A 392 -7.22 20.65 -5.34
N SER A 393 -7.70 21.65 -4.60
CA SER A 393 -8.84 22.48 -4.99
C SER A 393 -8.48 23.63 -5.93
N GLY A 394 -9.51 24.18 -6.60
CA GLY A 394 -9.38 25.29 -7.57
C GLY A 394 -9.07 26.65 -6.93
N LEU A 395 -8.68 27.65 -7.73
CA LEU A 395 -8.42 29.02 -7.24
C LEU A 395 -9.57 29.54 -6.36
N ALA A 396 -10.80 29.52 -6.88
CA ALA A 396 -11.95 30.09 -6.17
C ALA A 396 -12.21 29.38 -4.84
N THR A 397 -12.10 28.05 -4.83
CA THR A 397 -12.29 27.25 -3.61
C THR A 397 -11.18 27.52 -2.59
N SER A 398 -9.92 27.61 -3.02
CA SER A 398 -8.80 27.92 -2.14
C SER A 398 -8.94 29.31 -1.50
N VAL A 399 -9.30 30.33 -2.28
CA VAL A 399 -9.58 31.69 -1.78
C VAL A 399 -10.73 31.69 -0.76
N ILE A 400 -11.83 31.00 -1.06
CA ILE A 400 -12.99 30.97 -0.16
C ILE A 400 -12.65 30.22 1.12
N ALA A 401 -11.99 29.06 1.03
CA ALA A 401 -11.79 28.15 2.15
C ALA A 401 -10.76 28.67 3.17
N ILE A 402 -9.71 29.38 2.71
CA ILE A 402 -8.73 29.99 3.62
C ILE A 402 -9.33 31.20 4.36
N ASP A 403 -10.29 31.89 3.74
CA ASP A 403 -10.98 33.03 4.33
C ASP A 403 -12.18 32.57 5.18
N LYS A 404 -12.08 32.76 6.49
CA LYS A 404 -13.09 32.30 7.45
C LYS A 404 -14.42 33.03 7.29
N VAL A 405 -14.45 34.25 6.76
CA VAL A 405 -15.70 35.00 6.51
C VAL A 405 -16.37 34.49 5.24
N LEU A 406 -15.62 34.33 4.15
CA LEU A 406 -16.16 33.79 2.90
C LEU A 406 -16.64 32.36 3.07
N THR A 407 -15.87 31.52 3.77
CA THR A 407 -16.27 30.16 4.13
C THR A 407 -17.63 30.15 4.83
N LYS A 408 -17.85 31.04 5.82
CA LYS A 408 -19.13 31.14 6.53
C LYS A 408 -20.27 31.57 5.61
N GLN A 409 -20.04 32.54 4.73
CA GLN A 409 -21.05 33.01 3.78
C GLN A 409 -21.51 31.91 2.83
N VAL A 410 -20.66 30.90 2.57
CA VAL A 410 -20.99 29.75 1.74
C VAL A 410 -21.60 28.60 2.54
N LEU A 411 -21.02 28.27 3.70
CA LEU A 411 -21.37 27.07 4.47
C LEU A 411 -22.58 27.24 5.41
N VAL A 412 -22.72 28.40 6.07
CA VAL A 412 -23.84 28.62 7.01
C VAL A 412 -25.20 28.58 6.32
N PRO A 413 -25.41 29.23 5.14
CA PRO A 413 -26.67 29.11 4.41
C PRO A 413 -26.95 27.69 3.92
N ALA A 414 -25.91 26.86 3.74
CA ALA A 414 -26.05 25.46 3.39
C ALA A 414 -26.39 24.57 4.61
N GLY A 415 -26.47 25.12 5.82
CA GLY A 415 -26.82 24.38 7.04
C GLY A 415 -25.61 23.78 7.78
N VAL A 416 -24.37 24.15 7.42
CA VAL A 416 -23.18 23.74 8.16
C VAL A 416 -22.99 24.68 9.36
N PRO A 417 -23.03 24.18 10.60
CA PRO A 417 -22.88 25.01 11.79
C PRO A 417 -21.44 25.51 11.90
N MET A 418 -21.29 26.84 11.97
CA MET A 418 -20.02 27.51 12.25
C MET A 418 -20.24 28.52 13.39
N PRO A 419 -19.21 28.87 14.18
CA PRO A 419 -19.36 29.88 15.21
C PRO A 419 -19.87 31.19 14.60
N GLY A 420 -20.79 31.86 15.30
CA GLY A 420 -21.17 33.23 14.95
C GLY A 420 -19.96 34.18 15.04
N GLY A 421 -20.15 35.45 14.72
CA GLY A 421 -19.07 36.42 14.90
C GLY A 421 -19.17 37.64 14.01
N ARG A 422 -18.19 38.52 14.14
CA ARG A 422 -18.06 39.74 13.35
C ARG A 422 -16.60 40.12 13.15
N ILE A 423 -16.31 40.78 12.04
CA ILE A 423 -15.05 41.49 11.86
C ILE A 423 -15.03 42.70 12.77
N VAL A 424 -13.89 42.92 13.42
CA VAL A 424 -13.63 44.07 14.28
C VAL A 424 -12.28 44.67 13.95
N ARG A 425 -12.19 45.99 14.01
CA ARG A 425 -10.90 46.67 13.90
C ARG A 425 -10.13 46.45 15.19
N SER A 426 -8.85 46.14 15.07
CA SER A 426 -7.99 45.93 16.23
C SER A 426 -7.93 47.16 17.15
N ALA A 427 -8.06 48.37 16.60
CA ALA A 427 -8.15 49.59 17.40
C ALA A 427 -9.39 49.65 18.31
N ASP A 428 -10.50 49.00 17.93
CA ASP A 428 -11.76 49.04 18.69
C ASP A 428 -11.73 48.09 19.89
N VAL A 429 -10.89 47.04 19.86
CA VAL A 429 -10.80 46.04 20.95
C VAL A 429 -10.23 46.62 22.25
N TYR A 430 -9.53 47.76 22.16
CA TYR A 430 -9.00 48.48 23.31
C TYR A 430 -10.05 49.32 24.04
N GLU A 431 -11.14 49.66 23.35
CA GLU A 431 -12.19 50.52 23.90
C GLU A 431 -13.29 49.68 24.56
N ALA A 432 -13.64 48.54 23.96
CA ALA A 432 -14.62 47.60 24.51
C ALA A 432 -14.42 46.19 23.94
N ASP A 433 -14.88 45.19 24.69
CA ASP A 433 -14.94 43.83 24.15
C ASP A 433 -15.94 43.74 22.98
N PRO A 434 -15.55 43.09 21.87
CA PRO A 434 -16.41 42.93 20.71
C PRO A 434 -17.50 41.89 20.92
N LEU A 435 -17.43 41.02 21.92
CA LEU A 435 -18.43 40.02 22.27
C LEU A 435 -18.41 39.77 23.79
N PRO A 436 -19.51 39.26 24.38
CA PRO A 436 -19.46 38.75 25.73
C PRO A 436 -18.37 37.69 25.88
N ARG A 437 -17.56 37.78 26.94
CA ARG A 437 -16.53 36.78 27.22
C ARG A 437 -17.15 35.43 27.66
N PRO A 438 -16.55 34.28 27.31
CA PRO A 438 -15.33 34.14 26.51
C PRO A 438 -15.56 34.24 24.99
N TYR A 439 -14.59 34.83 24.29
CA TYR A 439 -14.57 34.93 22.83
C TYR A 439 -13.16 34.67 22.29
N VAL A 440 -13.06 34.42 20.99
CA VAL A 440 -11.81 34.21 20.26
C VAL A 440 -11.61 35.36 19.28
N LEU A 441 -10.39 35.89 19.22
CA LEU A 441 -9.92 36.78 18.17
C LEU A 441 -8.93 36.01 17.30
N LYS A 442 -9.10 36.08 15.98
CA LYS A 442 -8.19 35.42 15.02
C LYS A 442 -8.12 36.16 13.70
N PRO A 443 -7.00 36.07 12.95
CA PRO A 443 -6.93 36.57 11.58
C PRO A 443 -7.90 35.81 10.68
N VAL A 444 -8.42 36.52 9.67
CA VAL A 444 -9.45 35.98 8.77
C VAL A 444 -8.89 34.87 7.88
N ASN A 445 -7.67 35.05 7.39
CA ASN A 445 -7.09 34.33 6.26
C ASN A 445 -5.70 33.74 6.56
N GLU A 446 -5.34 33.61 7.84
CA GLU A 446 -4.19 32.83 8.29
C GLU A 446 -4.56 31.39 8.66
N GLY A 447 -3.62 30.47 8.46
CA GLY A 447 -3.72 29.06 8.84
C GLY A 447 -3.08 28.75 10.20
N SER A 448 -3.02 27.47 10.54
CA SER A 448 -2.18 26.90 11.61
C SER A 448 -2.29 27.58 13.01
N SER A 449 -3.45 28.14 13.32
CA SER A 449 -3.72 28.87 14.57
C SER A 449 -2.82 30.09 14.83
N VAL A 450 -2.18 30.61 13.78
CA VAL A 450 -1.34 31.82 13.87
C VAL A 450 -2.25 33.01 14.23
N GLY A 451 -1.85 33.78 15.24
CA GLY A 451 -2.59 34.97 15.70
C GLY A 451 -3.91 34.68 16.43
N VAL A 452 -4.15 33.47 16.93
CA VAL A 452 -5.37 33.17 17.70
C VAL A 452 -5.22 33.58 19.17
N ALA A 453 -6.16 34.38 19.69
CA ALA A 453 -6.24 34.77 21.09
C ALA A 453 -7.61 34.41 21.71
N ILE A 454 -7.61 33.63 22.80
CA ILE A 454 -8.82 33.26 23.54
C ILE A 454 -8.99 34.21 24.73
N VAL A 455 -9.96 35.11 24.65
CA VAL A 455 -10.22 36.13 25.68
C VAL A 455 -11.27 35.62 26.65
N THR A 456 -10.88 35.39 27.90
CA THR A 456 -11.76 34.83 28.96
C THR A 456 -12.11 35.85 30.04
N ALA A 457 -13.16 35.58 30.82
CA ALA A 457 -13.63 36.47 31.89
C ALA A 457 -12.57 36.68 33.00
N GLY A 458 -11.80 35.63 33.33
CA GLY A 458 -10.64 35.70 34.22
C GLY A 458 -9.31 35.93 33.48
N GLY A 459 -9.37 36.41 32.23
CA GLY A 459 -8.24 36.41 31.30
C GLY A 459 -7.12 37.38 31.64
N ASN A 460 -5.96 37.15 31.01
CA ASN A 460 -4.71 37.89 31.15
C ASN A 460 -4.60 39.13 30.25
N TYR A 461 -5.62 39.45 29.47
CA TYR A 461 -5.54 40.53 28.47
C TYR A 461 -6.06 41.90 28.92
N GLY A 462 -6.69 41.98 30.12
CA GLY A 462 -7.42 43.16 30.60
C GLY A 462 -8.91 43.08 30.28
N SER A 463 -9.73 44.00 30.81
CA SER A 463 -11.17 44.14 30.49
C SER A 463 -11.59 45.63 30.37
N PRO A 464 -11.59 46.23 29.16
CA PRO A 464 -11.26 45.65 27.84
C PRO A 464 -9.77 45.39 27.66
N ILE A 465 -9.37 44.89 26.48
CA ILE A 465 -7.98 44.54 26.18
C ILE A 465 -7.09 45.79 26.31
N GLY A 466 -5.96 45.67 27.01
CA GLY A 466 -5.01 46.78 27.15
C GLY A 466 -4.24 47.06 25.85
N ARG A 467 -3.95 48.34 25.56
CA ARG A 467 -3.15 48.74 24.38
C ARG A 467 -1.73 48.16 24.40
N ASP A 468 -1.15 48.05 25.58
CA ASP A 468 0.19 47.51 25.80
C ASP A 468 0.20 45.98 25.94
N THR A 469 -0.98 45.35 25.90
CA THR A 469 -1.11 43.89 26.00
C THR A 469 -0.72 43.25 24.68
N ALA A 470 0.24 42.32 24.71
CA ALA A 470 0.65 41.58 23.52
C ALA A 470 -0.47 40.68 22.98
N GLY A 471 -0.67 40.69 21.66
CA GLY A 471 -1.65 39.86 20.98
C GLY A 471 -1.84 40.24 19.51
N PRO A 472 -2.70 39.51 18.78
CA PRO A 472 -2.84 39.66 17.33
C PRO A 472 -3.34 41.05 16.89
N TRP A 473 -3.98 41.81 17.77
CA TRP A 473 -4.42 43.19 17.53
C TRP A 473 -3.27 44.20 17.33
N GLN A 474 -2.03 43.78 17.56
CA GLN A 474 -0.84 44.57 17.26
C GLN A 474 -0.25 44.26 15.89
N GLU A 475 -0.62 43.12 15.29
CA GLU A 475 -0.07 42.60 14.04
C GLU A 475 -1.04 42.75 12.86
N PHE A 476 -2.35 42.76 13.15
CA PHE A 476 -3.41 42.81 12.15
C PHE A 476 -4.31 44.02 12.38
N ASP A 477 -4.69 44.73 11.32
CA ASP A 477 -5.61 45.87 11.39
C ASP A 477 -7.05 45.45 11.73
N GLU A 478 -7.45 44.26 11.29
CA GLU A 478 -8.77 43.67 11.51
C GLU A 478 -8.67 42.21 11.95
N LEU A 479 -9.59 41.80 12.82
CA LEU A 479 -9.69 40.45 13.37
C LEU A 479 -11.12 39.95 13.31
N LEU A 480 -11.28 38.63 13.22
CA LEU A 480 -12.55 37.95 13.37
C LEU A 480 -12.78 37.63 14.86
N ALA A 481 -13.82 38.24 15.44
CA ALA A 481 -14.29 37.93 16.79
C ALA A 481 -15.40 36.89 16.74
N GLU A 482 -15.23 35.76 17.43
CA GLU A 482 -16.21 34.67 17.52
C GLU A 482 -16.48 34.27 18.96
N PRO A 483 -17.70 33.79 19.30
CA PRO A 483 -17.92 33.13 20.58
C PRO A 483 -16.97 31.95 20.76
N TYR A 484 -16.41 31.80 21.96
CA TYR A 484 -15.58 30.63 22.27
C TYR A 484 -16.45 29.38 22.34
N VAL A 485 -16.21 28.44 21.42
CA VAL A 485 -16.82 27.11 21.47
C VAL A 485 -15.97 26.23 22.37
N ARG A 486 -16.51 25.91 23.55
CA ARG A 486 -15.84 25.00 24.49
C ARG A 486 -15.87 23.55 23.99
N GLY A 487 -15.05 22.72 24.62
CA GLY A 487 -15.07 21.26 24.42
C GLY A 487 -13.94 20.76 23.54
N ARG A 488 -14.20 19.67 22.82
CA ARG A 488 -13.18 18.80 22.20
C ARG A 488 -12.83 19.27 20.79
N GLU A 489 -11.58 19.03 20.38
CA GLU A 489 -11.10 19.31 19.03
C GLU A 489 -11.18 18.05 18.18
N LEU A 490 -11.92 18.12 17.07
CA LEU A 490 -12.11 16.99 16.18
C LEU A 490 -11.69 17.39 14.77
N THR A 491 -11.15 16.44 14.01
CA THR A 491 -10.74 16.69 12.62
C THR A 491 -11.11 15.52 11.74
N THR A 492 -11.54 15.81 10.52
CA THR A 492 -11.97 14.83 9.53
C THR A 492 -11.37 15.14 8.18
N ALA A 493 -10.64 14.16 7.62
CA ALA A 493 -10.17 14.21 6.26
C ALA A 493 -11.25 13.70 5.29
N VAL A 494 -11.38 14.35 4.14
CA VAL A 494 -12.20 13.91 3.01
C VAL A 494 -11.28 13.65 1.82
N LEU A 495 -11.52 12.54 1.12
CA LEU A 495 -10.75 12.12 -0.05
C LEU A 495 -11.69 11.76 -1.21
N ASP A 496 -11.39 12.31 -2.38
CA ASP A 496 -12.12 12.02 -3.62
C ASP A 496 -11.78 10.66 -4.21
N GLY A 497 -12.83 9.91 -4.51
CA GLY A 497 -12.78 8.62 -5.15
C GLY A 497 -13.37 8.60 -6.57
N ALA A 498 -13.19 7.48 -7.27
CA ALA A 498 -13.97 7.14 -8.46
C ALA A 498 -15.49 7.12 -8.16
N ASP A 499 -15.86 6.64 -6.98
CA ASP A 499 -17.26 6.56 -6.50
C ASP A 499 -17.73 7.84 -5.79
N GLY A 500 -16.94 8.92 -5.85
CA GLY A 500 -17.18 10.19 -5.16
C GLY A 500 -16.37 10.38 -3.87
N ALA A 501 -16.59 11.53 -3.23
CA ALA A 501 -15.91 11.93 -1.99
C ALA A 501 -16.34 11.07 -0.80
N ARG A 502 -15.37 10.63 0.02
CA ARG A 502 -15.60 9.93 1.29
C ARG A 502 -14.81 10.56 2.44
N ALA A 503 -15.39 10.60 3.63
CA ALA A 503 -14.66 10.94 4.85
C ALA A 503 -13.81 9.73 5.31
N LEU A 504 -12.57 9.96 5.74
CA LEU A 504 -11.66 8.89 6.20
C LEU A 504 -11.94 8.48 7.64
N GLY A 505 -12.25 9.44 8.52
CA GLY A 505 -12.62 9.19 9.90
C GLY A 505 -12.60 10.46 10.74
N VAL A 506 -12.66 10.31 12.06
CA VAL A 506 -12.60 11.42 13.01
C VAL A 506 -11.41 11.18 13.92
N THR A 507 -10.49 12.13 14.00
CA THR A 507 -9.41 12.15 14.99
C THR A 507 -9.75 13.19 16.05
N GLU A 508 -9.59 12.84 17.32
CA GLU A 508 -9.58 13.84 18.39
C GLU A 508 -8.15 14.29 18.65
N LEU A 509 -7.97 15.60 18.78
CA LEU A 509 -6.69 16.21 19.13
C LEU A 509 -6.74 16.64 20.59
N ARG A 510 -5.90 16.00 21.44
CA ARG A 510 -5.76 16.32 22.86
C ARG A 510 -4.39 16.91 23.17
N PRO A 511 -4.26 18.24 23.27
CA PRO A 511 -3.02 18.87 23.70
C PRO A 511 -2.64 18.43 25.12
N LYS A 512 -1.37 18.09 25.38
CA LYS A 512 -0.90 17.67 26.72
C LYS A 512 -0.82 18.83 27.73
N SER A 513 -0.76 20.07 27.26
CA SER A 513 -0.84 21.28 28.07
C SER A 513 -1.40 22.43 27.24
N GLY A 514 -2.40 23.16 27.74
CA GLY A 514 -2.94 24.32 27.05
C GLY A 514 -3.84 23.97 25.86
N TRP A 515 -3.67 24.66 24.73
CA TRP A 515 -4.51 24.56 23.53
C TRP A 515 -3.66 24.24 22.29
N TYR A 516 -4.29 23.81 21.18
CA TYR A 516 -3.63 23.30 19.97
C TYR A 516 -3.11 24.43 19.05
N ASP A 517 -1.82 24.76 19.17
CA ASP A 517 -1.13 25.80 18.38
C ASP A 517 -0.18 25.22 17.31
N TYR A 518 0.52 26.08 16.56
CA TYR A 518 1.46 25.69 15.50
C TYR A 518 2.53 24.70 15.99
N ASN A 519 3.11 24.94 17.18
CA ASN A 519 4.12 24.05 17.73
C ASN A 519 3.53 22.69 18.11
N ALA A 520 2.30 22.68 18.63
CA ALA A 520 1.56 21.46 18.96
C ALA A 520 1.13 20.64 17.72
N LYS A 521 1.04 21.26 16.54
CA LYS A 521 0.68 20.64 15.25
C LYS A 521 1.83 19.87 14.58
N TYR A 522 3.08 20.29 14.80
CA TYR A 522 4.24 19.77 14.05
C TYR A 522 5.40 19.27 14.92
N THR A 523 5.28 19.34 16.25
CA THR A 523 6.27 18.78 17.19
C THR A 523 5.79 17.45 17.74
N ASP A 524 6.58 16.40 17.54
CA ASP A 524 6.26 15.06 18.04
C ASP A 524 6.11 15.04 19.58
N GLY A 525 5.06 14.36 20.06
CA GLY A 525 4.82 14.15 21.49
C GLY A 525 4.06 15.25 22.25
N MET A 526 3.64 16.36 21.63
CA MET A 526 2.94 17.48 22.30
C MET A 526 1.40 17.36 22.33
N THR A 527 0.82 16.63 21.38
CA THR A 527 -0.63 16.39 21.28
C THR A 527 -0.87 14.90 21.13
N GLU A 528 -1.79 14.35 21.91
CA GLU A 528 -2.27 12.98 21.72
C GLU A 528 -3.33 12.97 20.60
N HIS A 529 -3.07 12.20 19.55
CA HIS A 529 -4.01 11.99 18.44
C HIS A 529 -4.75 10.68 18.68
N LEU A 530 -6.07 10.76 18.80
CA LEU A 530 -6.91 9.59 19.06
C LEU A 530 -7.76 9.27 17.84
N PHE A 531 -7.44 8.15 17.19
CA PHE A 531 -8.18 7.62 16.05
C PHE A 531 -8.60 6.16 16.29
N PRO A 532 -9.89 5.81 16.11
CA PRO A 532 -11.01 6.73 15.96
C PRO A 532 -11.19 7.59 17.22
N ALA A 533 -11.70 8.81 17.05
CA ALA A 533 -12.01 9.69 18.17
C ALA A 533 -12.97 9.01 19.16
N PRO A 534 -12.68 8.98 20.48
CA PRO A 534 -13.56 8.38 21.48
C PRO A 534 -14.77 9.30 21.78
N VAL A 535 -15.61 9.50 20.78
CA VAL A 535 -16.87 10.28 20.84
C VAL A 535 -18.06 9.33 20.59
N PRO A 536 -19.29 9.69 20.97
CA PRO A 536 -20.47 8.92 20.59
C PRO A 536 -20.58 8.78 19.06
N ASP A 537 -21.10 7.63 18.58
CA ASP A 537 -21.17 7.32 17.14
C ASP A 537 -21.94 8.38 16.34
N GLU A 538 -23.02 8.93 16.91
CA GLU A 538 -23.82 10.01 16.31
C GLU A 538 -23.00 11.29 16.05
N ILE A 539 -22.02 11.58 16.91
CA ILE A 539 -21.12 12.74 16.77
C ILE A 539 -20.08 12.47 15.70
N ALA A 540 -19.53 11.25 15.68
CA ALA A 540 -18.58 10.84 14.65
C ALA A 540 -19.23 10.82 13.26
N GLU A 541 -20.48 10.39 13.15
CA GLU A 541 -21.29 10.47 11.93
C GLU A 541 -21.55 11.92 11.53
N ALA A 542 -22.03 12.77 12.45
CA ALA A 542 -22.24 14.19 12.18
C ALA A 542 -20.96 14.91 11.70
N CYS A 543 -19.79 14.62 12.30
CA CYS A 543 -18.51 15.18 11.85
C CYS A 543 -18.19 14.78 10.40
N ARG A 544 -18.36 13.50 10.07
CA ARG A 544 -18.09 12.98 8.72
C ARG A 544 -19.05 13.58 7.69
N ASP A 545 -20.32 13.68 8.03
CA ASP A 545 -21.35 14.24 7.15
C ASP A 545 -21.15 15.74 6.91
N LEU A 546 -20.87 16.52 7.96
CA LEU A 546 -20.55 17.94 7.83
C LEU A 546 -19.27 18.19 7.05
N ALA A 547 -18.23 17.37 7.25
CA ALA A 547 -16.99 17.46 6.47
C ALA A 547 -17.24 17.17 4.98
N LEU A 548 -18.01 16.13 4.67
CA LEU A 548 -18.42 15.80 3.30
C LEU A 548 -19.27 16.89 2.67
N GLN A 549 -20.21 17.46 3.42
CA GLN A 549 -21.04 18.55 2.96
C GLN A 549 -20.20 19.80 2.68
N ALA A 550 -19.31 20.18 3.58
CA ALA A 550 -18.42 21.31 3.40
C ALA A 550 -17.51 21.13 2.18
N HIS A 551 -16.92 19.94 2.02
CA HIS A 551 -16.11 19.58 0.84
C HIS A 551 -16.89 19.80 -0.45
N ARG A 552 -18.14 19.32 -0.53
CA ARG A 552 -19.00 19.45 -1.73
C ARG A 552 -19.43 20.89 -1.99
N VAL A 553 -19.92 21.60 -0.96
CA VAL A 553 -20.49 22.95 -1.08
C VAL A 553 -19.42 23.97 -1.47
N LEU A 554 -18.20 23.85 -0.91
CA LEU A 554 -17.08 24.71 -1.27
C LEU A 554 -16.48 24.37 -2.66
N GLY A 555 -16.83 23.23 -3.23
CA GLY A 555 -16.23 22.72 -4.47
C GLY A 555 -14.79 22.23 -4.28
N CYS A 556 -14.47 21.70 -3.09
CA CYS A 556 -13.19 21.07 -2.83
C CYS A 556 -12.95 19.90 -3.78
N ARG A 557 -11.68 19.61 -4.06
CA ARG A 557 -11.26 18.49 -4.92
C ARG A 557 -10.04 17.78 -4.35
N GLY A 558 -9.92 16.50 -4.65
CA GLY A 558 -8.79 15.69 -4.26
C GLY A 558 -8.86 15.34 -2.79
N CYS A 559 -8.27 16.16 -1.93
CA CYS A 559 -8.31 15.96 -0.48
C CYS A 559 -8.54 17.28 0.25
N SER A 560 -9.37 17.25 1.29
CA SER A 560 -9.52 18.36 2.23
C SER A 560 -9.51 17.85 3.66
N ARG A 561 -9.29 18.75 4.62
CA ARG A 561 -9.43 18.49 6.05
C ARG A 561 -10.36 19.52 6.67
N SER A 562 -11.34 19.08 7.44
CA SER A 562 -12.23 19.95 8.20
C SER A 562 -11.92 19.84 9.68
N ASP A 563 -11.73 20.97 10.33
CA ASP A 563 -11.46 21.05 11.77
C ASP A 563 -12.69 21.57 12.51
N PHE A 564 -13.01 20.95 13.64
CA PHE A 564 -14.23 21.16 14.41
C PHE A 564 -13.94 21.43 15.88
N ARG A 565 -14.85 22.18 16.50
CA ARG A 565 -15.04 22.17 17.97
C ARG A 565 -16.36 21.53 18.30
N TRP A 566 -16.33 20.66 19.31
CA TRP A 566 -17.52 19.98 19.80
C TRP A 566 -17.74 20.24 21.29
N ASP A 567 -18.83 20.95 21.58
CA ASP A 567 -19.39 21.11 22.91
C ASP A 567 -20.19 19.84 23.28
N ASP A 568 -19.62 19.05 24.18
CA ASP A 568 -20.11 17.74 24.59
C ASP A 568 -21.39 17.76 25.44
N GLU A 569 -21.78 18.91 26.01
CA GLU A 569 -23.05 19.02 26.77
C GLU A 569 -24.24 19.30 25.85
N ARG A 570 -23.99 19.64 24.59
CA ARG A 570 -25.02 20.01 23.62
C ARG A 570 -25.29 18.94 22.56
N GLY A 571 -24.65 17.77 22.67
CA GLY A 571 -24.78 16.70 21.68
C GLY A 571 -24.39 17.18 20.28
N VAL A 572 -25.13 16.77 19.25
CA VAL A 572 -24.88 17.16 17.85
C VAL A 572 -24.97 18.69 17.64
N ASP A 573 -25.86 19.39 18.34
CA ASP A 573 -26.01 20.85 18.26
C ASP A 573 -24.81 21.63 18.83
N GLY A 574 -23.89 20.92 19.50
CA GLY A 574 -22.62 21.42 19.99
C GLY A 574 -21.47 21.34 18.98
N LEU A 575 -21.68 20.75 17.80
CA LEU A 575 -20.64 20.54 16.80
C LEU A 575 -20.55 21.72 15.83
N PHE A 576 -19.40 22.38 15.77
CA PHE A 576 -19.15 23.54 14.92
C PHE A 576 -17.91 23.33 14.06
N LEU A 577 -18.05 23.52 12.74
CA LEU A 577 -16.94 23.58 11.81
C LEU A 577 -16.21 24.91 11.96
N LEU A 578 -14.89 24.86 12.14
CA LEU A 578 -14.04 26.03 12.31
C LEU A 578 -13.42 26.50 10.99
N GLU A 579 -12.87 25.56 10.24
CA GLU A 579 -12.18 25.80 8.99
C GLU A 579 -12.12 24.55 8.10
N VAL A 580 -11.89 24.76 6.80
CA VAL A 580 -11.64 23.70 5.83
C VAL A 580 -10.30 23.99 5.14
N ASN A 581 -9.33 23.10 5.34
CA ASN A 581 -8.08 23.15 4.60
C ASN A 581 -8.23 22.39 3.26
N THR A 582 -7.97 23.08 2.15
CA THR A 582 -8.11 22.54 0.79
C THR A 582 -6.86 21.84 0.26
N GLN A 583 -5.75 21.95 0.98
CA GLN A 583 -4.46 21.34 0.71
C GLN A 583 -3.79 20.93 2.03
N PRO A 584 -4.32 19.89 2.68
CA PRO A 584 -3.83 19.49 3.99
C PRO A 584 -2.40 18.96 3.92
N GLY A 585 -1.68 19.08 5.03
CA GLY A 585 -0.30 18.62 5.14
C GLY A 585 -0.12 17.13 4.81
N MET A 586 1.04 16.81 4.23
CA MET A 586 1.38 15.48 3.72
C MET A 586 2.65 14.89 4.36
N THR A 587 3.11 15.45 5.48
CA THR A 587 4.22 14.84 6.25
C THR A 587 3.77 13.55 6.94
N ALA A 588 4.70 12.72 7.41
CA ALA A 588 4.38 11.46 8.11
C ALA A 588 3.52 11.65 9.39
N LEU A 589 3.63 12.83 10.02
CA LEU A 589 2.89 13.24 11.22
C LEU A 589 1.60 14.02 10.91
N SER A 590 1.31 14.27 9.63
CA SER A 590 0.10 15.01 9.25
C SER A 590 -1.16 14.14 9.41
N LEU A 591 -2.27 14.80 9.77
CA LEU A 591 -3.54 14.16 10.09
C LEU A 591 -4.14 13.37 8.92
N VAL A 592 -3.97 13.83 7.68
CA VAL A 592 -4.52 13.11 6.51
C VAL A 592 -3.78 11.79 6.26
N PRO A 593 -2.44 11.76 6.14
CA PRO A 593 -1.67 10.50 6.15
C PRO A 593 -1.97 9.58 7.33
N GLU A 594 -2.16 10.13 8.53
CA GLU A 594 -2.53 9.38 9.72
C GLU A 594 -3.90 8.69 9.57
N GLN A 595 -4.95 9.45 9.24
CA GLN A 595 -6.28 8.89 9.02
C GLN A 595 -6.29 7.87 7.87
N ALA A 596 -5.59 8.14 6.77
CA ALA A 596 -5.46 7.20 5.66
C ALA A 596 -4.87 5.86 6.12
N ARG A 597 -3.77 5.89 6.88
CA ARG A 597 -3.11 4.70 7.43
C ARG A 597 -4.05 3.88 8.30
N HIS A 598 -4.85 4.52 9.15
CA HIS A 598 -5.84 3.81 9.97
C HIS A 598 -6.97 3.17 9.16
N THR A 599 -7.26 3.69 7.96
CA THR A 599 -8.18 3.03 7.00
C THR A 599 -7.52 1.92 6.17
N GLY A 600 -6.25 1.57 6.46
CA GLY A 600 -5.49 0.56 5.72
C GLY A 600 -4.87 1.08 4.42
N MET A 601 -4.96 2.38 4.13
CA MET A 601 -4.37 2.99 2.94
C MET A 601 -2.90 3.34 3.20
N SER A 602 -2.00 2.82 2.36
CA SER A 602 -0.59 3.18 2.41
C SER A 602 -0.38 4.66 2.03
N TYR A 603 0.74 5.26 2.45
CA TYR A 603 1.05 6.64 2.08
C TYR A 603 1.15 6.81 0.55
N ALA A 604 1.74 5.83 -0.14
CA ALA A 604 1.78 5.79 -1.60
C ALA A 604 0.38 5.71 -2.21
N ALA A 605 -0.50 4.85 -1.67
CA ALA A 605 -1.88 4.76 -2.14
C ALA A 605 -2.67 6.07 -1.92
N LEU A 606 -2.44 6.77 -0.81
CA LEU A 606 -3.02 8.10 -0.58
C LEU A 606 -2.54 9.12 -1.62
N VAL A 607 -1.23 9.18 -1.86
CA VAL A 607 -0.64 10.08 -2.88
C VAL A 607 -1.20 9.76 -4.26
N GLN A 608 -1.31 8.48 -4.63
CA GLN A 608 -1.91 8.05 -5.88
C GLN A 608 -3.39 8.44 -5.97
N ALA A 609 -4.17 8.27 -4.90
CA ALA A 609 -5.58 8.63 -4.90
C ALA A 609 -5.79 10.14 -5.16
N ILE A 610 -4.92 11.00 -4.63
CA ILE A 610 -4.92 12.45 -4.87
C ILE A 610 -4.56 12.75 -6.34
N VAL A 611 -3.57 12.05 -6.90
CA VAL A 611 -3.20 12.15 -8.33
C VAL A 611 -4.38 11.74 -9.22
N ASP A 612 -5.01 10.60 -8.93
CA ASP A 612 -6.12 10.10 -9.73
C ASP A 612 -7.32 11.04 -9.69
N ALA A 613 -7.60 11.65 -8.51
CA ALA A 613 -8.65 12.66 -8.38
C ALA A 613 -8.37 13.88 -9.28
N ALA A 614 -7.12 14.34 -9.33
CA ALA A 614 -6.72 15.44 -10.21
C ALA A 614 -6.83 15.08 -11.70
N MET A 615 -6.56 13.82 -12.06
CA MET A 615 -6.65 13.34 -13.44
C MET A 615 -8.10 13.15 -13.92
N ARG A 616 -9.03 12.84 -13.01
CA ARG A 616 -10.48 12.81 -13.30
C ARG A 616 -11.08 14.20 -13.49
N ALA A 617 -10.48 15.23 -12.88
CA ALA A 617 -10.97 16.59 -13.00
C ALA A 617 -10.85 17.13 -14.45
N PRO A 618 -11.78 17.99 -14.89
CA PRO A 618 -11.65 18.65 -16.19
C PRO A 618 -10.32 19.41 -16.27
N ALA A 619 -9.61 19.29 -17.40
CA ALA A 619 -8.43 20.11 -17.62
C ALA A 619 -8.78 21.61 -17.52
N PRO A 620 -7.88 22.45 -16.97
CA PRO A 620 -8.05 23.89 -17.05
C PRO A 620 -8.30 24.29 -18.52
N LYS A 621 -9.21 25.23 -18.74
CA LYS A 621 -9.46 25.74 -20.10
C LYS A 621 -8.17 26.38 -20.60
N ALA A 622 -7.43 25.68 -21.45
CA ALA A 622 -6.29 26.28 -22.12
C ALA A 622 -6.77 27.57 -22.81
N ALA A 623 -6.06 28.67 -22.59
CA ALA A 623 -6.21 29.83 -23.47
C ALA A 623 -6.07 29.29 -24.89
N ALA A 624 -7.15 29.33 -25.67
CA ALA A 624 -7.16 28.81 -27.02
C ALA A 624 -5.93 29.38 -27.71
N ARG A 625 -4.97 28.53 -28.07
CA ARG A 625 -3.81 28.96 -28.84
C ARG A 625 -4.39 29.75 -30.00
N ALA A 626 -4.13 31.06 -30.02
CA ALA A 626 -4.50 31.89 -31.14
C ALA A 626 -3.94 31.15 -32.36
N LYS A 627 -4.82 30.74 -33.28
CA LYS A 627 -4.42 30.02 -34.49
C LYS A 627 -3.26 30.80 -35.08
N ASP A 628 -2.08 30.19 -35.12
CA ASP A 628 -0.91 30.73 -35.79
C ASP A 628 -1.36 31.10 -37.20
N THR A 629 -1.58 32.39 -37.41
CA THR A 629 -1.80 32.94 -38.73
C THR A 629 -0.41 33.24 -39.22
N PRO A 630 0.12 32.51 -40.22
CA PRO A 630 1.47 32.73 -40.68
C PRO A 630 1.58 34.16 -41.22
N ARG A 631 2.53 34.93 -40.69
CA ARG A 631 3.04 36.16 -41.31
C ARG A 631 4.42 35.91 -41.86
#